data_AF-A0A0M0W653-F1
#
_entry.id   AF-A0A0M0W653-F1
#
_cell.length_a   1.000
_cell.length_b   1.000
_cell.length_c   1.000
_cell.angle_alpha   90.00
_cell.angle_beta   90.00
_cell.angle_gamma   90.00
#
_symmetry.space_group_name_H-M   'P 1'
#
loop_
_entity.id
_entity.type
_entity.pdbx_description
1 polymer ?
#
loop_
_entity_poly.entity_id
_entity_poly.type
_entity_poly.pdbx_seq_one_letter_code
_entity_poly.pdbx_strand_id
1 'polypeptide(L)'
;MFKISFKIFENDSVEEMELNGADGYFQFEIDNETYGIFIPEDIDEFSVSIYWWLYYFLKAVLISKTENYVLISDIEKPKIWIELIKEKNIVKISKVTADKPEGSGAIETKEMPNLIHQYWKDKQVSYENLKTEVVNKTKLYIEELRVLNNEVNKDILNLESLILEIEK
;
A
#
# COMPACT_ATOMS: atom_id res chain seq x y z
N MET A 1 -16.17 -2.20 -3.27
CA MET A 1 -15.53 -0.86 -3.15
C MET A 1 -14.19 -1.05 -2.47
N PHE A 2 -13.12 -0.34 -2.87
CA PHE A 2 -11.80 -0.43 -2.23
C PHE A 2 -11.63 0.78 -1.30
N LYS A 3 -11.19 0.54 -0.06
CA LYS A 3 -11.05 1.57 0.98
C LYS A 3 -9.78 1.33 1.79
N ILE A 4 -9.02 2.39 2.08
CA ILE A 4 -7.87 2.35 2.97
C ILE A 4 -8.20 3.12 4.27
N SER A 5 -7.81 2.53 5.39
CA SER A 5 -7.84 3.15 6.72
C SER A 5 -6.47 3.02 7.35
N PHE A 6 -5.96 4.10 7.92
CA PHE A 6 -4.69 4.10 8.63
C PHE A 6 -4.75 5.02 9.84
N LYS A 7 -3.83 4.81 10.79
CA LYS A 7 -3.59 5.67 11.94
C LYS A 7 -2.09 5.67 12.21
N ILE A 8 -1.48 6.85 12.13
CA ILE A 8 -0.04 7.02 12.33
C ILE A 8 0.30 6.97 13.81
N PHE A 9 1.47 6.44 14.14
CA PHE A 9 2.04 6.53 15.48
C PHE A 9 3.12 7.60 15.49
N GLU A 10 3.02 8.50 16.46
CA GLU A 10 4.01 9.54 16.68
C GLU A 10 5.13 8.95 17.54
N ASN A 11 6.37 9.12 17.07
CA ASN A 11 7.55 8.77 17.84
C ASN A 11 8.06 10.03 18.54
N ASP A 12 8.18 9.98 19.88
CA ASP A 12 8.62 11.12 20.71
C ASP A 12 10.08 11.54 20.43
N SER A 13 10.88 10.65 19.83
CA SER A 13 12.27 10.91 19.45
C SER A 13 12.60 10.26 18.11
N VAL A 14 12.56 11.05 17.04
CA VAL A 14 12.95 10.63 15.71
C VAL A 14 14.21 11.39 15.34
N GLU A 15 15.24 10.72 14.83
CA GLU A 15 16.41 11.42 14.32
C GLU A 15 15.97 12.41 13.22
N GLU A 16 16.63 13.56 13.06
CA GLU A 16 16.20 14.62 12.11
C GLU A 16 16.00 14.13 10.66
N MET A 17 16.57 12.98 10.31
CA MET A 17 16.51 12.37 8.97
C MET A 17 15.55 11.18 8.86
N GLU A 18 14.94 10.75 9.97
CA GLU A 18 13.94 9.68 9.99
C GLU A 18 12.53 10.25 9.83
N LEU A 19 11.60 9.44 9.30
CA LEU A 19 10.23 9.86 9.05
C LEU A 19 9.35 9.60 10.28
N ASN A 20 8.99 10.64 11.03
CA ASN A 20 8.02 10.53 12.11
C ASN A 20 6.63 10.25 11.53
N GLY A 21 5.87 9.31 12.10
CA GLY A 21 4.61 8.85 11.53
C GLY A 21 4.75 7.83 10.38
N ALA A 22 5.94 7.27 10.16
CA ALA A 22 6.16 6.21 9.16
C ALA A 22 5.33 4.94 9.44
N ASP A 23 5.18 4.62 10.72
CA ASP A 23 4.56 3.38 11.20
C ASP A 23 3.23 3.65 11.88
N GLY A 24 2.41 2.61 11.96
CA GLY A 24 1.15 2.62 12.71
C GLY A 24 0.22 1.52 12.25
N TYR A 25 -1.08 1.78 12.33
CA TYR A 25 -2.10 0.88 11.82
C TYR A 25 -2.37 1.14 10.34
N PHE A 26 -2.44 0.06 9.56
CA PHE A 26 -2.83 0.09 8.15
C PHE A 26 -3.79 -1.06 7.84
N GLN A 27 -4.89 -0.73 7.19
CA GLN A 27 -5.86 -1.68 6.69
C GLN A 27 -6.40 -1.23 5.34
N PHE A 28 -6.64 -2.18 4.45
CA PHE A 28 -7.55 -1.96 3.33
C PHE A 28 -8.70 -2.96 3.34
N GLU A 29 -9.81 -2.55 2.77
CA GLU A 29 -11.03 -3.31 2.61
C GLU A 29 -11.41 -3.37 1.14
N ILE A 30 -11.79 -4.56 0.68
CA ILE A 30 -12.41 -4.75 -0.62
C ILE A 30 -13.67 -5.60 -0.49
N ASP A 31 -14.80 -4.97 -0.78
CA ASP A 31 -16.15 -5.50 -0.55
C ASP A 31 -16.41 -5.84 0.91
N ASN A 32 -16.22 -7.10 1.32
CA ASN A 32 -16.40 -7.56 2.71
C ASN A 32 -15.13 -8.22 3.26
N GLU A 33 -14.02 -8.16 2.53
CA GLU A 33 -12.75 -8.71 2.96
C GLU A 33 -11.82 -7.60 3.40
N THR A 34 -11.08 -7.84 4.47
CA THR A 34 -10.11 -6.91 5.02
C THR A 34 -8.71 -7.50 4.98
N TYR A 35 -7.72 -6.63 4.82
CA TYR A 35 -6.31 -6.94 4.99
C TYR A 35 -5.63 -5.90 5.86
N GLY A 36 -4.81 -6.34 6.81
CA GLY A 36 -4.21 -5.46 7.81
C GLY A 36 -5.12 -5.24 9.01
N ILE A 37 -4.71 -4.33 9.89
CA ILE A 37 -5.35 -4.04 11.17
C ILE A 37 -5.50 -2.54 11.29
N PHE A 38 -6.72 -2.10 11.62
CA PHE A 38 -7.02 -0.73 11.99
C PHE A 38 -7.74 -0.75 13.33
N ILE A 39 -7.15 -0.07 14.31
CA ILE A 39 -7.71 0.06 15.65
C ILE A 39 -7.83 1.56 15.95
N PRO A 40 -9.05 2.07 16.20
CA PRO A 40 -9.23 3.49 16.48
C PRO A 40 -8.70 3.89 17.85
N GLU A 41 -8.68 2.98 18.82
CA GLU A 41 -8.14 3.21 20.16
C GLU A 41 -6.61 3.40 20.16
N ASP A 42 -6.10 4.16 21.14
CA ASP A 42 -4.66 4.30 21.41
C ASP A 42 -4.16 3.12 22.23
N ILE A 43 -4.09 1.95 21.59
CA ILE A 43 -3.42 0.77 22.13
C ILE A 43 -2.19 0.47 21.28
N ASP A 44 -1.09 0.12 21.91
CA ASP A 44 0.20 -0.13 21.24
C ASP A 44 0.53 -1.63 21.31
N GLU A 45 -0.16 -2.41 20.46
CA GLU A 45 0.05 -3.86 20.39
C GLU A 45 0.79 -4.30 19.12
N PHE A 46 0.71 -3.52 18.03
CA PHE A 46 1.25 -3.87 16.72
C PHE A 46 1.35 -2.65 15.80
N SER A 47 2.36 -2.59 14.92
CA SER A 47 2.47 -1.58 13.87
C SER A 47 3.04 -2.17 12.58
N VAL A 48 2.75 -1.51 11.46
CA VAL A 48 3.33 -1.76 10.13
C VAL A 48 3.76 -0.44 9.51
N SER A 49 4.59 -0.51 8.46
CA SER A 49 4.99 0.70 7.76
C SER A 49 3.89 1.20 6.81
N ILE A 50 3.16 2.22 7.24
CA ILE A 50 2.12 2.90 6.45
C ILE A 50 2.74 3.49 5.18
N TYR A 51 3.93 4.08 5.33
CA TYR A 51 4.70 4.63 4.22
C TYR A 51 4.87 3.62 3.09
N TRP A 52 5.41 2.43 3.40
CA TRP A 52 5.69 1.43 2.37
C TRP A 52 4.42 0.88 1.72
N TRP A 53 3.36 0.67 2.50
CA TRP A 53 2.06 0.26 1.95
C TRP A 53 1.53 1.26 0.92
N LEU A 54 1.46 2.55 1.29
CA LEU A 54 0.98 3.59 0.37
C LEU A 54 1.91 3.76 -0.83
N TYR A 55 3.22 3.74 -0.61
CA TYR A 55 4.21 3.80 -1.69
C TYR A 55 4.03 2.65 -2.70
N TYR A 56 3.86 1.41 -2.22
CA TYR A 56 3.68 0.26 -3.12
C TYR A 56 2.35 0.28 -3.83
N PHE A 57 1.26 0.73 -3.19
CA PHE A 57 -0.01 0.92 -3.87
C PHE A 57 0.08 1.99 -4.97
N LEU A 58 0.73 3.14 -4.71
CA LEU A 58 0.94 4.17 -5.74
C LEU A 58 1.73 3.61 -6.92
N LYS A 59 2.83 2.88 -6.66
CA LYS A 59 3.61 2.22 -7.71
C LYS A 59 2.80 1.18 -8.47
N ALA A 60 1.99 0.37 -7.79
CA ALA A 60 1.12 -0.60 -8.45
C ALA A 60 0.07 0.08 -9.34
N VAL A 61 -0.51 1.20 -8.91
CA VAL A 61 -1.41 2.03 -9.72
C VAL A 61 -0.70 2.55 -10.97
N LEU A 62 0.52 3.09 -10.83
CA LEU A 62 1.32 3.56 -11.98
C LEU A 62 1.62 2.44 -12.97
N ILE A 63 2.13 1.31 -12.49
CA ILE A 63 2.47 0.15 -13.32
C ILE A 63 1.22 -0.38 -14.03
N SER A 64 0.08 -0.38 -13.36
CA SER A 64 -1.21 -0.79 -13.93
C SER A 64 -1.69 0.11 -15.09
N LYS A 65 -1.06 1.26 -15.34
CA LYS A 65 -1.31 2.04 -16.56
C LYS A 65 -0.87 1.28 -17.82
N THR A 66 0.23 0.50 -17.74
CA THR A 66 0.85 -0.17 -18.89
C THR A 66 0.86 -1.70 -18.77
N GLU A 67 0.91 -2.23 -17.56
CA GLU A 67 0.92 -3.66 -17.28
C GLU A 67 -0.44 -4.13 -16.75
N ASN A 68 -0.79 -5.38 -17.02
CA ASN A 68 -2.05 -5.97 -16.55
C ASN A 68 -1.90 -6.77 -15.26
N TYR A 69 -0.68 -6.99 -14.78
CA TYR A 69 -0.40 -7.84 -13.63
C TYR A 69 0.60 -7.18 -12.68
N VAL A 70 0.25 -7.10 -11.41
CA VAL A 70 1.11 -6.57 -10.34
C VAL A 70 0.93 -7.40 -9.08
N LEU A 71 2.03 -7.76 -8.42
CA LEU A 71 2.07 -8.31 -7.07
C LEU A 71 2.71 -7.31 -6.13
N ILE A 72 2.12 -7.13 -4.95
CA ILE A 72 2.66 -6.33 -3.85
C ILE A 72 3.00 -7.27 -2.70
N SER A 73 4.24 -7.28 -2.26
CA SER A 73 4.70 -8.05 -1.09
C SER A 73 4.22 -7.36 0.18
N ASP A 74 3.68 -8.13 1.12
CA ASP A 74 3.66 -7.70 2.51
C ASP A 74 5.10 -7.79 3.05
N ILE A 75 5.64 -6.69 3.58
CA ILE A 75 7.04 -6.63 4.06
C ILE A 75 7.17 -7.44 5.35
N GLU A 76 6.16 -7.37 6.21
CA GLU A 76 6.10 -8.01 7.52
C GLU A 76 5.80 -9.52 7.42
N LYS A 77 5.20 -9.96 6.29
CA LYS A 77 4.83 -11.35 6.01
C LYS A 77 5.37 -11.76 4.63
N PRO A 78 6.64 -12.21 4.54
CA PRO A 78 7.35 -12.45 3.28
C PRO A 78 6.69 -13.43 2.29
N LYS A 79 5.73 -14.24 2.74
CA LYS A 79 4.99 -15.19 1.89
C LYS A 79 3.66 -14.67 1.40
N ILE A 80 3.19 -13.54 1.92
CA ILE A 80 1.89 -12.97 1.60
C ILE A 80 2.07 -11.90 0.54
N TRP A 81 1.23 -11.97 -0.49
CA TRP A 81 1.18 -11.01 -1.57
C TRP A 81 -0.25 -10.55 -1.81
N ILE A 82 -0.38 -9.30 -2.25
CA ILE A 82 -1.60 -8.74 -2.81
C ILE A 82 -1.44 -8.72 -4.33
N GLU A 83 -2.22 -9.55 -5.01
CA GLU A 83 -2.24 -9.67 -6.46
C GLU A 83 -3.27 -8.73 -7.06
N LEU A 84 -2.88 -7.98 -8.09
CA LEU A 84 -3.72 -7.09 -8.87
C LEU A 84 -3.66 -7.52 -10.34
N ILE A 85 -4.80 -7.90 -10.90
CA ILE A 85 -4.97 -8.21 -12.33
C ILE A 85 -5.93 -7.21 -12.95
N LYS A 86 -5.42 -6.39 -13.87
CA LYS A 86 -6.21 -5.35 -14.55
C LYS A 86 -6.70 -5.82 -15.91
N GLU A 87 -8.01 -5.71 -16.11
CA GLU A 87 -8.72 -5.97 -17.35
C GLU A 87 -9.54 -4.72 -17.73
N LYS A 88 -9.01 -3.91 -18.66
CA LYS A 88 -9.58 -2.59 -19.01
C LYS A 88 -9.66 -1.68 -17.78
N ASN A 89 -10.88 -1.38 -17.31
CA ASN A 89 -11.14 -0.54 -16.13
C ASN A 89 -11.47 -1.37 -14.88
N ILE A 90 -11.41 -2.70 -14.94
CA ILE A 90 -11.65 -3.55 -13.78
C ILE A 90 -10.29 -4.04 -13.27
N VAL A 91 -10.08 -3.99 -11.96
CA VAL A 91 -8.95 -4.59 -11.27
C VAL A 91 -9.49 -5.69 -10.36
N LYS A 92 -9.04 -6.91 -10.60
CA LYS A 92 -9.25 -8.06 -9.72
C LYS A 92 -8.13 -8.06 -8.68
N ILE A 93 -8.50 -8.11 -7.41
CA ILE A 93 -7.56 -8.13 -6.30
C ILE A 93 -7.71 -9.45 -5.56
N SER A 94 -6.59 -10.12 -5.28
CA SER A 94 -6.54 -11.37 -4.53
C SER A 94 -5.48 -11.31 -3.43
N LYS A 95 -5.72 -12.01 -2.33
CA LYS A 95 -4.67 -12.32 -1.36
C LYS A 95 -4.13 -13.70 -1.66
N VAL A 96 -2.83 -13.77 -1.91
CA VAL A 96 -2.17 -14.99 -2.37
C VAL A 96 -0.94 -15.29 -1.52
N THR A 97 -0.48 -16.53 -1.61
CA THR A 97 0.79 -16.94 -1.03
C THR A 97 1.73 -17.47 -2.08
N ALA A 98 2.99 -17.08 -1.97
CA ALA A 98 4.09 -17.64 -2.74
C ALA A 98 5.38 -17.46 -1.93
N ASP A 99 6.33 -18.38 -2.10
CA ASP A 99 7.68 -18.16 -1.59
C ASP A 99 8.33 -17.02 -2.39
N LYS A 100 8.94 -16.07 -1.70
CA LYS A 100 9.65 -14.94 -2.32
C LYS A 100 11.02 -15.41 -2.81
N PRO A 101 11.26 -15.49 -4.14
CA PRO A 101 12.56 -15.87 -4.66
C PRO A 101 13.64 -14.86 -4.26
N GLU A 102 14.89 -15.31 -4.20
CA GLU A 102 16.03 -14.43 -4.00
C GLU A 102 16.11 -13.42 -5.17
N GLY A 103 16.30 -12.14 -4.83
CA GLY A 103 16.32 -11.05 -5.81
C GLY A 103 14.95 -10.47 -6.18
N SER A 104 13.84 -11.02 -5.67
CA SER A 104 12.51 -10.43 -5.87
C SER A 104 12.31 -9.17 -5.02
N GLY A 105 11.68 -8.16 -5.64
CA GLY A 105 11.35 -6.88 -5.04
C GLY A 105 10.09 -6.92 -4.18
N ALA A 106 9.69 -5.74 -3.70
CA ALA A 106 8.39 -5.57 -3.04
C ALA A 106 7.23 -5.45 -4.03
N ILE A 107 7.53 -5.17 -5.30
CA ILE A 107 6.56 -5.12 -6.38
C ILE A 107 7.09 -5.93 -7.55
N GLU A 108 6.23 -6.78 -8.10
CA GLU A 108 6.57 -7.69 -9.19
C GLU A 108 5.50 -7.65 -10.27
N THR A 109 5.90 -7.69 -11.53
CA THR A 109 4.97 -7.66 -12.68
C THR A 109 4.84 -9.01 -13.37
N LYS A 110 5.39 -10.05 -12.75
CA LYS A 110 5.33 -11.44 -13.21
C LYS A 110 4.77 -12.30 -12.11
N GLU A 111 4.02 -13.32 -12.50
CA GLU A 111 3.47 -14.30 -11.59
C GLU A 111 4.60 -15.04 -10.86
N MET A 112 4.44 -15.24 -9.55
CA MET A 112 5.40 -15.98 -8.74
C MET A 112 5.30 -17.48 -9.00
N PRO A 113 6.42 -18.22 -8.95
CA PRO A 113 6.38 -19.68 -8.93
C PRO A 113 5.53 -20.17 -7.75
N ASN A 114 4.67 -21.17 -8.01
CA ASN A 114 3.81 -21.79 -6.99
C ASN A 114 2.90 -20.80 -6.25
N LEU A 115 2.34 -19.82 -6.96
CA LEU A 115 1.36 -18.89 -6.41
C LEU A 115 0.05 -19.64 -6.05
N ILE A 116 -0.41 -19.47 -4.81
CA ILE A 116 -1.58 -20.17 -4.26
C ILE A 116 -2.64 -19.15 -3.84
N HIS A 117 -3.83 -19.27 -4.43
CA HIS A 117 -5.04 -18.54 -4.03
C HIS A 117 -5.78 -19.30 -2.91
N GLN A 118 -5.32 -19.16 -1.66
CA GLN A 118 -5.91 -19.85 -0.50
C GLN A 118 -6.84 -18.98 0.37
N TYR A 119 -6.96 -17.69 0.05
CA TYR A 119 -7.79 -16.74 0.79
C TYR A 119 -8.91 -16.22 -0.12
N TRP A 120 -9.24 -14.93 -0.02
CA TRP A 120 -10.13 -14.28 -0.97
C TRP A 120 -9.43 -14.02 -2.30
N LYS A 121 -10.20 -14.18 -3.37
CA LYS A 121 -9.74 -14.14 -4.76
C LYS A 121 -10.68 -13.30 -5.63
N ASP A 122 -10.11 -12.64 -6.64
CA ASP A 122 -10.82 -11.95 -7.73
C ASP A 122 -11.87 -10.95 -7.24
N LYS A 123 -11.60 -10.27 -6.11
CA LYS A 123 -12.46 -9.17 -5.65
C LYS A 123 -12.31 -8.00 -6.60
N GLN A 124 -13.42 -7.43 -7.04
CA GLN A 124 -13.41 -6.50 -8.16
C GLN A 124 -13.60 -5.07 -7.71
N VAL A 125 -12.75 -4.19 -8.22
CA VAL A 125 -12.92 -2.74 -8.11
C VAL A 125 -12.64 -2.11 -9.46
N SER A 126 -13.20 -0.94 -9.74
CA SER A 126 -12.75 -0.18 -10.91
C SER A 126 -11.33 0.36 -10.67
N TYR A 127 -10.53 0.41 -11.72
CA TYR A 127 -9.19 1.02 -11.67
C TYR A 127 -9.27 2.47 -11.17
N GLU A 128 -10.28 3.21 -11.62
CA GLU A 128 -10.52 4.58 -11.14
C GLU A 128 -10.80 4.65 -9.64
N ASN A 129 -11.63 3.75 -9.08
CA ASN A 129 -11.89 3.73 -7.64
C ASN A 129 -10.62 3.38 -6.84
N LEU A 130 -9.83 2.39 -7.30
CA LEU A 130 -8.55 2.04 -6.68
C LEU A 130 -7.59 3.25 -6.71
N LYS A 131 -7.41 3.86 -7.88
CA LYS A 131 -6.54 5.02 -8.09
C LYS A 131 -6.95 6.18 -7.17
N THR A 132 -8.22 6.56 -7.18
CA THR A 132 -8.74 7.68 -6.39
C THR A 132 -8.56 7.45 -4.90
N GLU A 133 -8.88 6.25 -4.40
CA GLU A 133 -8.70 5.94 -2.98
C GLU A 133 -7.23 6.00 -2.56
N VAL A 134 -6.34 5.34 -3.30
CA VAL A 134 -4.89 5.33 -3.01
C VAL A 134 -4.31 6.74 -3.03
N VAL A 135 -4.64 7.55 -4.04
CA VAL A 135 -4.15 8.93 -4.15
C VAL A 135 -4.68 9.78 -3.00
N ASN A 136 -5.99 9.77 -2.73
CA ASN A 136 -6.58 10.60 -1.68
C ASN A 136 -6.05 10.24 -0.30
N LYS A 137 -5.90 8.94 -0.02
CA LYS A 137 -5.38 8.47 1.27
C LYS A 137 -3.90 8.78 1.43
N THR A 138 -3.14 8.75 0.34
CA THR A 138 -1.74 9.18 0.40
C THR A 138 -1.61 10.69 0.58
N LYS A 139 -2.48 11.50 -0.03
CA LYS A 139 -2.54 12.96 0.21
C LYS A 139 -2.83 13.28 1.67
N LEU A 140 -3.83 12.61 2.26
CA LEU A 140 -4.14 12.75 3.69
C LEU A 140 -2.93 12.36 4.56
N TYR A 141 -2.28 11.24 4.25
CA TYR A 141 -1.09 10.81 4.98
C TYR A 141 0.06 11.84 4.90
N ILE A 142 0.30 12.42 3.72
CA ILE A 142 1.29 13.50 3.54
C ILE A 142 0.95 14.72 4.40
N GLU A 143 -0.32 15.12 4.47
CA GLU A 143 -0.75 16.23 5.32
C GLU A 143 -0.44 15.98 6.79
N GLU A 144 -0.72 14.77 7.28
CA GLU A 144 -0.41 14.38 8.66
C GLU A 144 1.12 14.34 8.89
N LEU A 145 1.90 13.78 7.96
CA LEU A 145 3.37 13.74 8.05
C LEU A 145 4.00 15.14 8.10
N ARG A 146 3.45 16.12 7.36
CA ARG A 146 3.96 17.51 7.34
C ARG A 146 3.76 18.23 8.67
N VAL A 147 2.84 17.78 9.51
CA VAL A 147 2.67 18.30 10.88
C VAL A 147 3.77 17.78 11.81
N LEU A 148 4.22 16.54 11.58
CA LEU A 148 5.18 15.85 12.44
C LEU A 148 6.64 16.03 12.03
N ASN A 149 6.89 16.39 10.77
CA ASN A 149 8.22 16.43 10.18
C ASN A 149 8.54 17.82 9.61
N ASN A 150 9.83 18.16 9.57
CA ASN A 150 10.30 19.37 8.88
C ASN A 150 9.97 19.31 7.37
N GLU A 151 9.78 20.47 6.74
CA GLU A 151 9.23 20.62 5.38
C GLU A 151 9.99 19.86 4.26
N VAL A 152 11.24 19.44 4.47
CA VAL A 152 12.08 18.81 3.45
C VAL A 152 12.41 17.35 3.82
N ASN A 153 11.39 16.51 3.97
CA ASN A 153 11.58 15.07 4.11
C ASN A 153 11.52 14.37 2.73
N LYS A 154 12.58 13.61 2.38
CA LYS A 154 12.73 12.92 1.09
C LYS A 154 11.58 11.96 0.77
N ASP A 155 11.02 11.33 1.80
CA ASP A 155 10.01 10.27 1.66
C ASP A 155 8.65 10.89 1.36
N ILE A 156 8.34 12.05 1.97
CA ILE A 156 7.18 12.87 1.62
C ILE A 156 7.27 13.31 0.14
N LEU A 157 8.41 13.87 -0.27
CA LEU A 157 8.64 14.32 -1.65
C LEU A 157 8.49 13.18 -2.67
N ASN A 158 8.90 11.96 -2.30
CA ASN A 158 8.77 10.78 -3.14
C ASN A 158 7.30 10.40 -3.37
N LEU A 159 6.46 10.41 -2.31
CA LEU A 159 5.02 10.16 -2.43
C LEU A 159 4.33 11.22 -3.30
N GLU A 160 4.67 12.50 -3.10
CA GLU A 160 4.15 13.60 -3.91
C GLU A 160 4.51 13.45 -5.38
N SER A 161 5.75 13.08 -5.68
CA SER A 161 6.20 12.86 -7.04
C SER A 161 5.41 11.73 -7.73
N LEU A 162 5.11 10.64 -7.02
CA LEU A 162 4.31 9.54 -7.57
C LEU A 162 2.86 9.96 -7.81
N ILE A 163 2.25 10.72 -6.89
CA ILE A 163 0.90 11.27 -7.07
C ILE A 163 0.84 12.13 -8.33
N LEU A 164 1.81 13.03 -8.52
CA LEU A 164 1.89 13.87 -9.72
C LEU A 164 2.02 13.04 -11.01
N GLU A 165 2.71 11.91 -10.98
CA GLU A 165 2.82 11.00 -12.12
C GLU A 165 1.51 10.24 -12.40
N ILE A 166 0.75 9.92 -11.35
CA ILE A 166 -0.56 9.25 -11.48
C ILE A 166 -1.61 10.19 -12.05
N GLU A 167 -1.62 11.45 -11.61
CA GLU A 167 -2.62 12.46 -11.98
C GLU A 167 -2.39 13.11 -13.35
N LYS A 168 -1.19 12.90 -13.95
CA LYS A 168 -0.93 13.17 -15.37
C LYS A 168 -1.64 12.16 -16.27
#